data_AF-A0A538PQW3-F1
#
_entry.id   AF-A0A538PQW3-F1
#
_cell.length_a   1.000
_cell.length_b   1.000
_cell.length_c   1.000
_cell.angle_alpha   90.00
_cell.angle_beta   90.00
_cell.angle_gamma   90.00
#
_symmetry.space_group_name_H-M   'P 1'
#
loop_
_entity.id
_entity.type
_entity.pdbx_description
1 polymer ?
#
loop_
_entity_poly.entity_id
_entity_poly.type
_entity_poly.pdbx_seq_one_letter_code
_entity_poly.pdbx_strand_id
1 'polypeptide(L)'
;MPDAHIKLECPGDYAIWPNVQSNSNSDPCLVQRHEAIHELHPRVLVVLANNRDTPQHVTAFANQVIAAFREGSRYHGYNDTRATPQLNYEIAKLVDMRDASSQDWPNDWPTTGNSGDLSFVYEGLFTQNFAAHYGYRDLIDPSRNLTLCELFEHGIINEVWIAAPRFNGNPLGVYESKARVQVYDSNSNPLMGQFDNCAANGCYDPGIAGKCKVSVRFMELATDRGPGCGTHATGHGLEGLRSAIPSST
;
A
#
# COMPACT_ATOMS: atom_id res chain seq x y z
N MET A 1 35.60 3.61 -12.45
CA MET A 1 35.94 3.49 -11.02
C MET A 1 35.28 2.21 -10.54
N PRO A 2 35.91 1.36 -9.72
CA PRO A 2 35.19 0.23 -9.17
C PRO A 2 34.17 0.79 -8.17
N ASP A 3 32.88 0.60 -8.45
CA ASP A 3 31.82 0.87 -7.50
C ASP A 3 32.09 0.02 -6.26
N ALA A 4 32.48 0.69 -5.17
CA ALA A 4 32.51 0.07 -3.87
C ALA A 4 31.05 -0.19 -3.48
N HIS A 5 30.51 -1.35 -3.90
CA HIS A 5 29.28 -1.88 -3.36
C HIS A 5 29.52 -2.12 -1.87
N ILE A 6 29.12 -1.16 -1.03
CA ILE A 6 29.02 -1.38 0.40
C ILE A 6 27.99 -2.49 0.55
N LYS A 7 28.47 -3.72 0.83
CA LYS A 7 27.60 -4.83 1.15
C LYS A 7 26.97 -4.51 2.50
N LEU A 8 25.75 -3.98 2.47
CA LEU A 8 25.00 -3.70 3.69
C LEU A 8 24.83 -5.03 4.44
N GLU A 9 25.37 -5.13 5.65
CA GLU A 9 25.11 -6.30 6.46
C GLU A 9 23.66 -6.27 6.95
N CYS A 10 22.95 -7.39 6.76
CA CYS A 10 21.56 -7.57 7.19
C CYS A 10 21.48 -8.60 8.32
N PRO A 11 22.00 -8.29 9.52
CA PRO A 11 21.91 -9.18 10.67
C PRO A 11 20.46 -9.23 11.20
N GLY A 12 20.10 -10.32 11.87
CA GLY A 12 18.77 -10.49 12.47
C GLY A 12 18.00 -11.68 11.92
N ASP A 13 16.84 -11.93 12.52
CA ASP A 13 15.89 -12.95 12.08
C ASP A 13 14.92 -12.35 11.06
N TYR A 14 14.80 -13.00 9.91
CA TYR A 14 13.96 -12.60 8.79
C TYR A 14 12.88 -13.62 8.48
N ALA A 15 12.68 -14.65 9.32
CA ALA A 15 11.60 -15.63 9.15
C ALA A 15 10.22 -14.97 8.95
N ILE A 16 10.02 -13.82 9.60
CA ILE A 16 8.83 -12.99 9.50
C ILE A 16 9.23 -11.56 9.13
N TRP A 17 8.53 -10.96 8.17
CA TRP A 17 8.64 -9.54 7.84
C TRP A 17 7.25 -8.89 7.84
N PRO A 18 7.05 -7.62 8.24
CA PRO A 18 7.99 -6.70 8.89
C PRO A 18 8.56 -7.21 10.22
N ASN A 19 9.80 -6.86 10.53
CA ASN A 19 10.45 -7.12 11.83
C ASN A 19 11.18 -5.87 12.34
N VAL A 20 11.91 -5.97 13.46
CA VAL A 20 12.57 -4.81 14.07
C VAL A 20 13.81 -4.33 13.28
N GLN A 21 14.39 -5.18 12.44
CA GLN A 21 15.55 -4.86 11.60
C GLN A 21 15.15 -4.31 10.23
N SER A 22 14.02 -4.79 9.68
CA SER A 22 13.49 -4.40 8.39
C SER A 22 11.97 -4.35 8.43
N ASN A 23 11.40 -3.16 8.26
CA ASN A 23 9.95 -2.96 8.38
C ASN A 23 9.31 -2.10 7.28
N SER A 24 10.11 -1.41 6.47
CA SER A 24 9.63 -0.58 5.37
C SER A 24 9.76 -1.33 4.05
N ASN A 25 8.94 -0.93 3.08
CA ASN A 25 9.05 -1.47 1.73
C ASN A 25 10.41 -1.09 1.13
N SER A 26 10.96 -1.93 0.24
CA SER A 26 12.23 -1.65 -0.46
C SER A 26 13.47 -1.50 0.43
N ASP A 27 13.39 -1.93 1.69
CA ASP A 27 14.57 -2.10 2.51
C ASP A 27 15.58 -3.02 1.78
N PRO A 28 16.85 -2.61 1.61
CA PRO A 28 17.87 -3.42 0.93
C PRO A 28 18.05 -4.82 1.51
N CYS A 29 17.71 -5.03 2.78
CA CYS A 29 17.79 -6.34 3.41
C CYS A 29 16.73 -7.33 2.91
N LEU A 30 15.61 -6.84 2.36
CA LEU A 30 14.60 -7.70 1.74
C LEU A 30 15.18 -8.47 0.56
N VAL A 31 15.94 -7.83 -0.33
CA VAL A 31 16.57 -8.52 -1.47
C VAL A 31 17.59 -9.55 -0.98
N GLN A 32 18.38 -9.22 0.05
CA GLN A 32 19.41 -10.13 0.55
C GLN A 32 18.85 -11.31 1.36
N ARG A 33 17.65 -11.17 1.93
CA ARG A 33 17.07 -12.12 2.89
C ARG A 33 15.74 -12.72 2.43
N HIS A 34 15.26 -12.43 1.22
CA HIS A 34 13.94 -12.88 0.76
C HIS A 34 13.73 -14.40 0.88
N GLU A 35 14.75 -15.22 0.65
CA GLU A 35 14.67 -16.68 0.83
C GLU A 35 14.46 -17.13 2.28
N ALA A 36 14.88 -16.31 3.25
CA ALA A 36 14.68 -16.57 4.66
C ALA A 36 13.31 -16.13 5.17
N ILE A 37 12.53 -15.38 4.36
CA ILE A 37 11.20 -14.91 4.76
C ILE A 37 10.16 -16.00 4.47
N HIS A 38 9.56 -16.50 5.53
CA HIS A 38 8.52 -17.54 5.46
C HIS A 38 7.11 -16.97 5.65
N GLU A 39 6.99 -15.87 6.39
CA GLU A 39 5.73 -15.18 6.61
C GLU A 39 5.87 -13.67 6.39
N LEU A 40 4.85 -13.09 5.75
CA LEU A 40 4.71 -11.68 5.49
C LEU A 40 3.49 -11.17 6.25
N HIS A 41 3.68 -10.15 7.07
CA HIS A 41 2.66 -9.49 7.87
C HIS A 41 2.54 -8.01 7.49
N PRO A 42 2.29 -7.65 6.21
CA PRO A 42 2.25 -6.25 5.83
C PRO A 42 1.12 -5.53 6.58
N ARG A 43 1.43 -4.34 7.06
CA ARG A 43 0.53 -3.51 7.86
C ARG A 43 -0.25 -2.58 6.95
N VAL A 44 -1.57 -2.60 7.02
CA VAL A 44 -2.44 -1.83 6.12
C VAL A 44 -3.11 -0.67 6.85
N LEU A 45 -3.03 0.52 6.26
CA LEU A 45 -3.87 1.64 6.65
C LEU A 45 -5.17 1.56 5.86
N VAL A 46 -6.29 1.35 6.54
CA VAL A 46 -7.61 1.35 5.90
C VAL A 46 -8.17 2.77 5.96
N VAL A 47 -8.49 3.37 4.82
CA VAL A 47 -9.08 4.70 4.72
C VAL A 47 -10.54 4.56 4.27
N LEU A 48 -11.47 4.93 5.14
CA LEU A 48 -12.89 4.97 4.85
C LEU A 48 -13.27 6.38 4.39
N ALA A 49 -13.48 6.56 3.08
CA ALA A 49 -13.91 7.82 2.49
C ALA A 49 -15.30 7.75 1.83
N ASN A 50 -15.98 6.60 1.90
CA ASN A 50 -17.37 6.50 1.49
C ASN A 50 -18.33 6.92 2.62
N ASN A 51 -18.97 8.08 2.50
CA ASN A 51 -19.92 8.59 3.51
C ASN A 51 -21.14 7.69 3.72
N ARG A 52 -21.44 6.81 2.76
CA ARG A 52 -22.57 5.88 2.83
C ARG A 52 -22.23 4.55 3.49
N ASP A 53 -20.96 4.34 3.84
CA ASP A 53 -20.49 3.12 4.50
C ASP A 53 -20.22 3.37 6.00
N THR A 54 -19.85 2.33 6.74
CA THR A 54 -19.58 2.37 8.18
C THR A 54 -18.21 1.78 8.51
N PRO A 55 -17.53 2.25 9.58
CA PRO A 55 -16.27 1.68 10.02
C PRO A 55 -16.39 0.18 10.30
N GLN A 56 -17.52 -0.25 10.85
CA GLN A 56 -17.78 -1.66 11.16
C GLN A 56 -17.83 -2.50 9.89
N HIS A 57 -18.59 -2.06 8.88
CA HIS A 57 -18.70 -2.78 7.61
C HIS A 57 -17.37 -2.80 6.87
N VAL A 58 -16.68 -1.67 6.76
CA VAL A 58 -15.37 -1.59 6.07
C VAL A 58 -14.30 -2.41 6.78
N THR A 59 -14.28 -2.42 8.11
CA THR A 59 -13.37 -3.28 8.89
C THR A 59 -13.68 -4.76 8.65
N ALA A 60 -14.96 -5.15 8.65
CA ALA A 60 -15.36 -6.52 8.38
C ALA A 60 -14.98 -6.94 6.95
N PHE A 61 -15.19 -6.06 5.96
CA PHE A 61 -14.81 -6.30 4.57
C PHE A 61 -13.29 -6.41 4.39
N ALA A 62 -12.51 -5.50 4.99
CA ALA A 62 -11.04 -5.58 4.97
C ALA A 62 -10.55 -6.91 5.55
N ASN A 63 -11.14 -7.38 6.66
CA ASN A 63 -10.81 -8.70 7.21
C ASN A 63 -11.17 -9.87 6.28
N GLN A 64 -12.25 -9.78 5.50
CA GLN A 64 -12.55 -10.79 4.47
C GLN A 64 -11.50 -10.80 3.36
N VAL A 65 -11.03 -9.63 2.93
CA VAL A 65 -9.94 -9.50 1.94
C VAL A 65 -8.62 -10.06 2.51
N ILE A 66 -8.28 -9.76 3.77
CA ILE A 66 -7.13 -10.34 4.47
C ILE A 66 -7.22 -11.87 4.50
N ALA A 67 -8.40 -12.42 4.86
CA ALA A 67 -8.62 -13.86 4.88
C ALA A 67 -8.47 -14.49 3.48
N ALA A 68 -8.90 -13.80 2.43
CA ALA A 68 -8.74 -14.25 1.05
C ALA A 68 -7.26 -14.29 0.62
N PHE A 69 -6.46 -13.26 0.94
CA PHE A 69 -5.02 -13.29 0.70
C PHE A 69 -4.32 -14.38 1.49
N ARG A 70 -4.71 -14.55 2.75
CA ARG A 70 -4.19 -15.61 3.61
C ARG A 70 -4.42 -16.98 2.98
N GLU A 71 -5.65 -17.29 2.58
CA GLU A 71 -5.95 -18.57 1.92
C GLU A 71 -5.22 -18.71 0.59
N GLY A 72 -5.22 -17.67 -0.25
CA GLY A 72 -4.56 -17.69 -1.57
C GLY A 72 -3.03 -17.84 -1.51
N SER A 73 -2.42 -17.50 -0.36
CA SER A 73 -0.97 -17.60 -0.15
C SER A 73 -0.51 -18.96 0.38
N ARG A 74 -1.41 -19.94 0.52
CA ARG A 74 -1.06 -21.30 0.94
C ARG A 74 -0.53 -22.07 -0.26
N TYR A 75 0.78 -22.25 -0.34
CA TYR A 75 1.39 -23.02 -1.42
C TYR A 75 0.82 -24.44 -1.47
N HIS A 76 0.12 -24.78 -2.57
CA HIS A 76 -0.59 -26.05 -2.75
C HIS A 76 -1.69 -26.31 -1.68
N GLY A 77 -2.27 -25.26 -1.07
CA GLY A 77 -3.29 -25.37 -0.03
C GLY A 77 -4.59 -26.08 -0.47
N TYR A 78 -4.87 -26.11 -1.77
CA TYR A 78 -5.97 -26.87 -2.36
C TYR A 78 -5.78 -28.40 -2.27
N ASN A 79 -4.54 -28.88 -2.05
CA ASN A 79 -4.20 -30.30 -1.98
C ASN A 79 -3.55 -30.72 -0.66
N ASP A 80 -2.88 -29.80 0.06
CA ASP A 80 -2.38 -30.04 1.42
C ASP A 80 -3.06 -29.09 2.41
N THR A 81 -3.97 -29.62 3.23
CA THR A 81 -4.69 -28.85 4.25
C THR A 81 -3.79 -28.35 5.38
N ARG A 82 -2.53 -28.82 5.47
CA ARG A 82 -1.53 -28.34 6.43
C ARG A 82 -0.64 -27.24 5.88
N ALA A 83 -0.75 -26.91 4.58
CA ALA A 83 0.02 -25.81 3.99
C ALA A 83 -0.24 -24.51 4.76
N THR A 84 0.83 -23.90 5.25
CA THR A 84 0.78 -22.63 5.96
C THR A 84 0.66 -21.47 4.97
N PRO A 85 -0.10 -20.42 5.30
CA PRO A 85 -0.15 -19.22 4.48
C PRO A 85 1.16 -18.44 4.60
N GLN A 86 1.57 -17.78 3.51
CA GLN A 86 2.70 -16.85 3.53
C GLN A 86 2.26 -15.40 3.80
N LEU A 87 1.07 -14.99 3.37
CA LEU A 87 0.56 -13.63 3.55
C LEU A 87 -0.43 -13.56 4.72
N ASN A 88 -0.13 -12.73 5.71
CA ASN A 88 -0.93 -12.49 6.90
C ASN A 88 -1.04 -10.96 7.15
N TYR A 89 -1.74 -10.25 6.26
CA TYR A 89 -1.96 -8.80 6.42
C TYR A 89 -2.56 -8.42 7.78
N GLU A 90 -2.16 -7.27 8.31
CA GLU A 90 -2.63 -6.74 9.58
C GLU A 90 -3.17 -5.32 9.41
N ILE A 91 -4.36 -5.02 9.93
CA ILE A 91 -4.88 -3.64 9.91
C ILE A 91 -4.12 -2.83 10.97
N ALA A 92 -3.27 -1.90 10.53
CA ALA A 92 -2.58 -0.98 11.43
C ALA A 92 -3.56 0.00 12.08
N LYS A 93 -4.47 0.57 11.26
CA LYS A 93 -5.51 1.50 11.69
C LYS A 93 -6.58 1.64 10.61
N LEU A 94 -7.81 1.88 11.05
CA LEU A 94 -8.88 2.44 10.21
C LEU A 94 -8.97 3.95 10.45
N VAL A 95 -8.91 4.72 9.38
CA VAL A 95 -9.10 6.16 9.34
C VAL A 95 -10.49 6.43 8.78
N ASP A 96 -11.39 6.89 9.64
CA ASP A 96 -12.74 7.28 9.26
C ASP A 96 -12.72 8.74 8.79
N MET A 97 -12.74 8.94 7.47
CA MET A 97 -12.77 10.26 6.85
C MET A 97 -14.19 10.81 6.72
N ARG A 98 -15.23 10.03 7.04
CA ARG A 98 -16.60 10.42 6.72
C ARG A 98 -16.97 11.75 7.36
N ASP A 99 -17.70 12.55 6.62
CA ASP A 99 -18.17 13.87 7.05
C ASP A 99 -19.68 13.94 6.90
N ALA A 100 -20.39 14.21 8.00
CA ALA A 100 -21.85 14.30 8.01
C ALA A 100 -22.40 15.49 7.22
N SER A 101 -21.57 16.47 6.87
CA SER A 101 -21.97 17.64 6.08
C SER A 101 -22.05 17.38 4.57
N SER A 102 -21.59 16.21 4.10
CA SER A 102 -21.66 15.79 2.70
C SER A 102 -22.28 14.40 2.57
N GLN A 103 -23.12 14.19 1.57
CA GLN A 103 -23.83 12.93 1.39
C GLN A 103 -22.96 11.83 0.74
N ASP A 104 -21.96 12.22 -0.07
CA ASP A 104 -21.30 11.29 -0.99
C ASP A 104 -19.81 11.09 -0.69
N TRP A 105 -19.07 12.15 -0.36
CA TRP A 105 -17.64 12.08 0.00
C TRP A 105 -17.23 13.14 1.02
N PRO A 106 -16.17 12.91 1.81
CA PRO A 106 -15.61 13.88 2.74
C PRO A 106 -15.19 15.17 2.05
N ASN A 107 -15.44 16.34 2.66
CA ASN A 107 -15.06 17.62 2.08
C ASN A 107 -13.55 17.76 1.81
N ASP A 108 -12.73 17.14 2.66
CA ASP A 108 -11.28 17.15 2.55
C ASP A 108 -10.74 16.04 1.61
N TRP A 109 -11.62 15.27 0.95
CA TRP A 109 -11.18 14.25 -0.01
C TRP A 109 -10.49 14.92 -1.21
N PRO A 110 -9.24 14.55 -1.53
CA PRO A 110 -8.46 15.29 -2.51
C PRO A 110 -8.95 14.96 -3.92
N THR A 111 -9.67 15.92 -4.51
CA THR A 111 -10.25 15.79 -5.84
C THR A 111 -9.91 16.99 -6.72
N THR A 112 -9.91 16.79 -8.03
CA THR A 112 -9.80 17.83 -9.05
C THR A 112 -10.97 17.73 -10.04
N GLY A 113 -11.18 18.77 -10.84
CA GLY A 113 -12.28 18.86 -11.80
C GLY A 113 -13.56 19.43 -11.21
N ASN A 114 -14.62 19.42 -12.02
CA ASN A 114 -15.96 19.89 -11.64
C ASN A 114 -16.88 18.69 -11.34
N SER A 115 -18.06 18.95 -10.77
CA SER A 115 -19.03 17.91 -10.34
C SER A 115 -19.43 16.87 -11.42
N GLY A 116 -19.12 17.07 -12.71
CA GLY A 116 -19.37 16.09 -13.78
C GLY A 116 -18.14 15.31 -14.26
N ASP A 117 -16.93 15.69 -13.83
CA ASP A 117 -15.64 15.15 -14.29
C ASP A 117 -14.63 15.09 -13.13
N LEU A 118 -15.13 14.71 -11.96
CA LEU A 118 -14.34 14.76 -10.73
C LEU A 118 -13.37 13.58 -10.70
N SER A 119 -12.08 13.87 -10.48
CA SER A 119 -11.01 12.87 -10.39
C SER A 119 -10.33 12.93 -9.03
N PHE A 120 -9.93 11.78 -8.52
CA PHE A 120 -9.16 11.69 -7.27
C PHE A 120 -7.69 12.03 -7.51
N VAL A 121 -7.11 12.82 -6.60
CA VAL A 121 -5.72 13.26 -6.65
C VAL A 121 -4.95 12.59 -5.52
N TYR A 122 -4.26 11.49 -5.83
CA TYR A 122 -3.47 10.73 -4.86
C TYR A 122 -2.46 11.61 -4.13
N GLU A 123 -1.90 12.63 -4.78
CA GLU A 123 -0.90 13.52 -4.20
C GLU A 123 -1.39 14.19 -2.90
N GLY A 124 -2.70 14.49 -2.81
CA GLY A 124 -3.31 15.11 -1.64
C GLY A 124 -3.15 14.28 -0.37
N LEU A 125 -3.13 12.95 -0.49
CA LEU A 125 -2.95 12.02 0.64
C LEU A 125 -1.57 12.15 1.31
N PHE A 126 -0.58 12.67 0.60
CA PHE A 126 0.80 12.79 1.09
C PHE A 126 1.10 14.15 1.74
N THR A 127 0.12 15.06 1.79
CA THR A 127 0.33 16.40 2.34
C THR A 127 0.32 16.40 3.87
N GLN A 128 0.95 17.42 4.46
CA GLN A 128 0.91 17.63 5.90
C GLN A 128 -0.51 17.88 6.43
N ASN A 129 -1.35 18.56 5.65
CA ASN A 129 -2.73 18.82 6.02
C ASN A 129 -3.50 17.50 6.14
N PHE A 130 -3.31 16.60 5.18
CA PHE A 130 -4.00 15.32 5.20
C PHE A 130 -3.47 14.37 6.31
N ALA A 131 -2.21 14.54 6.73
CA ALA A 131 -1.61 13.78 7.83
C ALA A 131 -2.41 13.85 9.15
N ALA A 132 -3.13 14.97 9.37
CA ALA A 132 -4.00 15.14 10.53
C ALA A 132 -5.09 14.07 10.62
N HIS A 133 -5.63 13.63 9.49
CA HIS A 133 -6.66 12.58 9.47
C HIS A 133 -6.10 11.21 9.84
N TYR A 134 -4.85 10.90 9.45
CA TYR A 134 -4.21 9.64 9.86
C TYR A 134 -3.96 9.59 11.36
N GLY A 135 -3.66 10.74 11.98
CA GLY A 135 -3.56 10.89 13.43
C GLY A 135 -2.42 10.09 14.07
N TYR A 136 -1.34 9.83 13.34
CA TYR A 136 -0.10 9.29 13.88
C TYR A 136 0.79 10.44 14.31
N ARG A 137 0.89 10.69 15.62
CA ARG A 137 1.73 11.76 16.14
C ARG A 137 3.21 11.43 15.92
N ASP A 138 3.99 12.42 15.49
CA ASP A 138 5.44 12.29 15.47
C ASP A 138 5.97 12.31 16.91
N LEU A 139 6.77 11.31 17.27
CA LEU A 139 7.35 11.19 18.61
C LEU A 139 8.56 12.12 18.81
N ILE A 140 9.18 12.58 17.73
CA ILE A 140 10.31 13.51 17.73
C ILE A 140 9.80 14.96 17.78
N ASP A 141 8.79 15.27 16.97
CA ASP A 141 8.08 16.56 17.01
C ASP A 141 6.58 16.35 17.31
N PRO A 142 6.17 16.36 18.59
CA PRO A 142 4.78 16.16 18.97
C PRO A 142 3.83 17.28 18.53
N SER A 143 4.28 18.33 17.83
CA SER A 143 3.38 19.35 17.29
C SER A 143 2.71 18.92 15.98
N ARG A 144 3.27 17.93 15.26
CA ARG A 144 2.81 17.45 13.96
C ARG A 144 2.39 15.98 13.97
N ASN A 145 1.62 15.59 12.95
CA ASN A 145 1.39 14.19 12.61
C ASN A 145 2.32 13.76 11.47
N LEU A 146 2.70 12.49 11.44
CA LEU A 146 3.46 11.88 10.37
C LEU A 146 2.62 11.87 9.07
N THR A 147 3.23 12.36 8.00
CA THR A 147 2.73 12.27 6.63
C THR A 147 2.70 10.82 6.16
N LEU A 148 1.96 10.56 5.08
CA LEU A 148 1.85 9.21 4.56
C LEU A 148 3.21 8.62 4.14
N CYS A 149 4.11 9.42 3.57
CA CYS A 149 5.47 8.94 3.26
C CYS A 149 6.24 8.55 4.53
N GLU A 150 6.16 9.34 5.60
CA GLU A 150 6.80 8.99 6.87
C GLU A 150 6.22 7.69 7.46
N LEU A 151 4.92 7.44 7.31
CA LEU A 151 4.31 6.16 7.74
C LEU A 151 4.88 4.96 6.97
N PHE A 152 5.07 5.09 5.66
CA PHE A 152 5.71 4.06 4.84
C PHE A 152 7.21 3.92 5.14
N GLU A 153 7.94 5.02 5.22
CA GLU A 153 9.40 5.06 5.44
C GLU A 153 9.78 4.53 6.83
N HIS A 154 8.94 4.74 7.85
CA HIS A 154 9.14 4.19 9.19
C HIS A 154 8.62 2.75 9.34
N GLY A 155 8.02 2.16 8.29
CA GLY A 155 7.44 0.81 8.35
C GLY A 155 6.27 0.69 9.32
N ILE A 156 5.59 1.80 9.63
CA ILE A 156 4.36 1.80 10.42
C ILE A 156 3.24 1.15 9.60
N ILE A 157 3.25 1.43 8.28
CA ILE A 157 2.36 0.82 7.30
C ILE A 157 3.18 0.36 6.08
N ASN A 158 2.65 -0.61 5.35
CA ASN A 158 3.22 -1.17 4.12
C ASN A 158 2.29 -0.97 2.92
N GLU A 159 0.99 -0.80 3.14
CA GLU A 159 -0.01 -0.48 2.09
C GLU A 159 -1.15 0.41 2.62
N VAL A 160 -1.86 1.04 1.69
CA VAL A 160 -3.09 1.80 1.97
C VAL A 160 -4.27 1.18 1.23
N TRP A 161 -5.33 0.84 1.94
CA TRP A 161 -6.54 0.28 1.35
C TRP A 161 -7.69 1.28 1.50
N ILE A 162 -8.32 1.67 0.40
CA ILE A 162 -9.28 2.78 0.37
C ILE A 162 -10.68 2.25 0.08
N ALA A 163 -11.59 2.36 1.05
CA ALA A 163 -13.02 2.27 0.77
C ALA A 163 -13.47 3.60 0.15
N ALA A 164 -13.42 3.64 -1.18
CA ALA A 164 -13.54 4.86 -1.97
C ALA A 164 -14.96 5.42 -1.96
N PRO A 165 -15.12 6.75 -2.03
CA PRO A 165 -16.43 7.35 -2.23
C PRO A 165 -17.05 6.92 -3.56
N ARG A 166 -18.38 6.91 -3.62
CA ARG A 166 -19.15 6.60 -4.83
C ARG A 166 -19.82 7.87 -5.35
N PHE A 167 -19.59 8.21 -6.62
CA PHE A 167 -20.28 9.28 -7.33
C PHE A 167 -21.04 8.70 -8.53
N ASN A 168 -22.36 8.94 -8.59
CA ASN A 168 -23.25 8.33 -9.60
C ASN A 168 -23.09 6.79 -9.73
N GLY A 169 -22.83 6.11 -8.61
CA GLY A 169 -22.64 4.66 -8.56
C GLY A 169 -21.23 4.17 -8.93
N ASN A 170 -20.30 5.06 -9.29
CA ASN A 170 -18.92 4.69 -9.64
C ASN A 170 -17.92 5.14 -8.55
N PRO A 171 -16.80 4.42 -8.33
CA PRO A 171 -15.70 4.92 -7.53
C PRO A 171 -15.25 6.29 -8.03
N LEU A 172 -15.12 7.23 -7.11
CA LEU A 172 -14.64 8.58 -7.40
C LEU A 172 -13.12 8.57 -7.64
N GLY A 173 -12.70 8.08 -8.80
CA GLY A 173 -11.33 8.20 -9.32
C GLY A 173 -10.24 7.38 -8.63
N VAL A 174 -10.58 6.57 -7.61
CA VAL A 174 -9.60 5.64 -7.00
C VAL A 174 -9.39 4.46 -7.94
N TYR A 175 -8.22 4.38 -8.57
CA TYR A 175 -7.81 3.18 -9.31
C TYR A 175 -7.85 1.94 -8.42
N GLU A 176 -8.26 0.82 -9.01
CA GLU A 176 -8.37 -0.49 -8.36
C GLU A 176 -7.07 -0.87 -7.61
N SER A 177 -5.92 -0.57 -8.22
CA SER A 177 -4.59 -0.73 -7.63
C SER A 177 -3.66 0.38 -8.13
N LYS A 178 -2.82 0.93 -7.25
CA LYS A 178 -1.85 1.97 -7.62
C LYS A 178 -0.53 1.75 -6.88
N ALA A 179 0.59 1.71 -7.60
CA ALA A 179 1.87 1.45 -6.99
C ALA A 179 3.00 2.27 -7.61
N ARG A 180 3.91 2.69 -6.74
CA ARG A 180 5.20 3.28 -7.09
C ARG A 180 6.23 2.40 -6.42
N VAL A 181 7.04 1.72 -7.21
CA VAL A 181 7.91 0.66 -6.68
C VAL A 181 9.37 0.91 -7.04
N GLN A 182 10.26 0.50 -6.16
CA GLN A 182 11.71 0.59 -6.36
C GLN A 182 12.11 -0.20 -7.61
N VAL A 183 12.96 0.39 -8.45
CA VAL A 183 13.54 -0.28 -9.63
C VAL A 183 14.86 -0.93 -9.24
N TYR A 184 15.15 -2.09 -9.82
CA TYR A 184 16.38 -2.83 -9.58
C TYR A 184 17.19 -3.03 -10.86
N ASP A 185 18.51 -3.18 -10.74
CA ASP A 185 19.40 -3.59 -11.83
C ASP A 185 19.37 -5.12 -12.04
N SER A 186 20.05 -5.61 -13.07
CA SER A 186 20.10 -7.05 -13.40
C SER A 186 20.73 -7.92 -12.30
N ASN A 187 21.43 -7.32 -11.33
CA ASN A 187 22.02 -8.00 -10.18
C ASN A 187 21.12 -7.87 -8.93
N SER A 188 19.88 -7.39 -9.09
CA SER A 188 18.94 -7.09 -8.01
C SER A 188 19.40 -5.98 -7.05
N ASN A 189 20.35 -5.14 -7.44
CA ASN A 189 20.68 -3.95 -6.64
C ASN A 189 19.62 -2.86 -6.88
N PRO A 190 19.15 -2.17 -5.82
CA PRO A 190 18.24 -1.05 -6.00
C PRO A 190 18.93 0.10 -6.74
N LEU A 191 18.28 0.61 -7.79
CA LEU A 191 18.70 1.84 -8.45
C LEU A 191 18.27 3.03 -7.58
N MET A 192 19.20 3.55 -6.78
CA MET A 192 18.92 4.58 -5.77
C MET A 192 18.15 5.77 -6.35
N GLY A 193 17.03 6.12 -5.72
CA GLY A 193 16.16 7.22 -6.13
C GLY A 193 15.31 6.95 -7.38
N GLN A 194 15.45 5.78 -8.02
CA GLN A 194 14.66 5.41 -9.18
C GLN A 194 13.49 4.51 -8.80
N PHE A 195 12.29 4.97 -9.16
CA PHE A 195 11.04 4.28 -8.90
C PHE A 195 10.20 4.25 -10.16
N ASP A 196 9.57 3.12 -10.41
CA ASP A 196 8.55 3.00 -11.45
C ASP A 196 7.22 3.48 -10.88
N ASN A 197 6.68 4.55 -11.47
CA ASN A 197 5.41 5.15 -11.06
C ASN A 197 4.19 4.45 -11.70
N CYS A 198 4.41 3.48 -12.57
CA CYS A 198 3.38 2.80 -13.36
C CYS A 198 3.25 1.31 -13.01
N ALA A 199 3.76 0.89 -11.86
CA ALA A 199 3.88 -0.52 -11.50
C ALA A 199 2.58 -1.16 -10.96
N ALA A 200 1.42 -0.70 -11.44
CA ALA A 200 0.07 -1.20 -11.14
C ALA A 200 -0.93 -0.70 -12.22
N ASN A 201 -2.20 -0.44 -11.85
CA ASN A 201 -3.18 0.14 -12.79
C ASN A 201 -2.85 1.61 -13.10
N GLY A 202 -2.15 1.79 -14.22
CA GLY A 202 -1.74 3.08 -14.74
C GLY A 202 -0.65 3.76 -13.89
N CYS A 203 -0.27 4.97 -14.30
CA CYS A 203 0.82 5.73 -13.67
C CYS A 203 0.33 6.71 -12.62
N TYR A 204 1.11 6.93 -11.57
CA TYR A 204 0.93 8.09 -10.70
C TYR A 204 1.15 9.40 -11.45
N ASP A 205 0.45 10.44 -10.99
CA ASP A 205 0.77 11.80 -11.38
C ASP A 205 2.21 12.14 -10.96
N PRO A 206 2.93 12.97 -11.75
CA PRO A 206 4.33 13.32 -11.46
C PRO A 206 4.56 13.88 -10.06
N GLY A 207 3.55 14.48 -9.42
CA GLY A 207 3.66 15.07 -8.08
C GLY A 207 3.92 14.06 -6.96
N ILE A 208 3.64 12.77 -7.16
CA ILE A 208 4.03 11.71 -6.20
C ILE A 208 5.47 11.25 -6.40
N ALA A 209 5.99 11.42 -7.62
CA ALA A 209 7.35 11.02 -7.96
C ALA A 209 8.35 11.84 -7.13
N GLY A 210 8.92 11.21 -6.11
CA GLY A 210 9.94 11.80 -5.24
C GLY A 210 9.49 12.14 -3.82
N LYS A 211 8.23 11.91 -3.44
CA LYS A 211 7.77 12.19 -2.06
C LYS A 211 8.23 11.14 -1.05
N CYS A 212 8.23 9.86 -1.43
CA CYS A 212 8.63 8.77 -0.53
C CYS A 212 9.92 8.09 -1.01
N LYS A 213 10.77 7.69 -0.08
CA LYS A 213 12.03 6.97 -0.32
C LYS A 213 11.88 5.46 -0.44
N VAL A 214 10.66 4.96 -0.28
CA VAL A 214 10.31 3.53 -0.33
C VAL A 214 9.18 3.29 -1.32
N SER A 215 8.94 2.02 -1.65
CA SER A 215 7.77 1.66 -2.45
C SER A 215 6.48 1.96 -1.71
N VAL A 216 5.46 2.42 -2.43
CA VAL A 216 4.12 2.68 -1.90
C VAL A 216 3.08 1.98 -2.76
N ARG A 217 2.06 1.39 -2.12
CA ARG A 217 0.99 0.63 -2.78
C ARG A 217 -0.36 1.02 -2.20
N PHE A 218 -1.34 1.06 -3.08
CA PHE A 218 -2.73 1.38 -2.77
C PHE A 218 -3.65 0.38 -3.46
N MET A 219 -4.78 0.10 -2.82
CA MET A 219 -5.83 -0.75 -3.37
C MET A 219 -7.20 -0.17 -3.03
N GLU A 220 -8.14 -0.24 -3.97
CA GLU A 220 -9.56 0.04 -3.69
C GLU A 220 -10.19 -1.14 -2.93
N LEU A 221 -10.88 -0.83 -1.83
CA LEU A 221 -11.83 -1.75 -1.20
C LEU A 221 -13.22 -1.49 -1.79
N ALA A 222 -13.58 -2.25 -2.81
CA ALA A 222 -14.92 -2.23 -3.38
C ALA A 222 -15.92 -2.95 -2.45
N THR A 223 -16.35 -2.26 -1.38
CA THR A 223 -17.19 -2.82 -0.29
C THR A 223 -18.60 -3.22 -0.72
N ASP A 224 -19.04 -2.79 -1.90
CA ASP A 224 -20.26 -3.20 -2.59
C ASP A 224 -20.10 -4.47 -3.44
N ARG A 225 -18.88 -5.02 -3.49
CA ARG A 225 -18.53 -6.26 -4.19
C ARG A 225 -18.01 -7.30 -3.20
N GLY A 226 -17.53 -8.43 -3.72
CA GLY A 226 -16.89 -9.47 -2.90
C GLY A 226 -15.38 -9.24 -2.70
N PRO A 227 -14.76 -9.92 -1.73
CA PRO A 227 -13.31 -9.85 -1.48
C PRO A 227 -12.47 -10.29 -2.70
N GLY A 228 -13.07 -11.05 -3.63
CA GLY A 228 -12.45 -11.42 -4.91
C GLY A 228 -12.02 -10.21 -5.77
N CYS A 229 -12.70 -9.07 -5.65
CA CYS A 229 -12.27 -7.83 -6.31
C CYS A 229 -10.93 -7.33 -5.75
N GLY A 230 -10.71 -7.40 -4.43
CA GLY A 230 -9.43 -7.04 -3.84
C GLY A 230 -8.30 -7.95 -4.34
N THR A 231 -8.53 -9.26 -4.42
CA THR A 231 -7.53 -10.20 -4.95
C THR A 231 -7.26 -10.00 -6.46
N HIS A 232 -8.28 -9.61 -7.23
CA HIS A 232 -8.13 -9.26 -8.65
C HIS A 232 -7.29 -7.99 -8.82
N ALA A 233 -7.59 -6.93 -8.06
CA ALA A 233 -6.85 -5.68 -8.02
C ALA A 233 -5.36 -5.87 -7.74
N THR A 234 -5.04 -6.73 -6.77
CA THR A 234 -3.64 -7.07 -6.46
C THR A 234 -2.96 -7.82 -7.61
N GLY A 235 -3.69 -8.65 -8.35
CA GLY A 235 -3.19 -9.30 -9.56
C GLY A 235 -2.62 -8.27 -10.56
N HIS A 236 -3.36 -7.19 -10.82
CA HIS A 236 -2.85 -6.09 -11.64
C HIS A 236 -1.60 -5.41 -11.05
N GLY A 237 -1.55 -5.27 -9.72
CA GLY A 237 -0.37 -4.76 -9.02
C GLY A 237 0.87 -5.65 -9.17
N LEU A 238 0.70 -6.98 -9.32
CA LEU A 238 1.79 -7.92 -9.60
C LEU A 238 2.22 -7.89 -11.06
N GLU A 239 1.28 -7.86 -12.00
CA GLU A 239 1.55 -7.72 -13.44
C GLU A 239 2.33 -6.43 -13.75
N GLY A 240 1.99 -5.35 -13.04
CA GLY A 240 2.65 -4.05 -13.17
C GLY A 240 4.12 -4.03 -12.75
N LEU A 241 4.60 -5.01 -11.96
CA LEU A 241 5.99 -5.06 -11.51
C LEU A 241 7.00 -5.34 -12.64
N ARG A 242 6.53 -5.74 -13.82
CA ARG A 242 7.37 -6.10 -14.99
C ARG A 242 8.41 -5.05 -15.39
N SER A 243 8.14 -3.77 -15.13
CA SER A 243 9.04 -2.65 -15.49
C SER A 243 9.98 -2.25 -14.36
N ALA A 244 9.76 -2.76 -13.14
CA ALA A 244 10.59 -2.48 -11.98
C ALA A 244 11.58 -3.60 -11.65
N ILE A 245 11.24 -4.84 -12.02
CA ILE A 245 12.09 -6.02 -11.84
C ILE A 245 12.67 -6.37 -13.21
N PRO A 246 13.99 -6.29 -13.41
CA PRO A 246 14.59 -6.64 -14.69
C PRO A 246 14.34 -8.11 -15.03
N SER A 247 14.18 -8.40 -16.32
CA SER A 247 14.08 -9.77 -16.80
C SER A 247 15.34 -10.54 -16.41
N SER A 248 15.18 -11.64 -15.67
CA SER A 248 16.27 -12.61 -15.49
C SER A 248 16.69 -13.11 -16.86
N THR A 249 17.93 -12.82 -17.27
CA THR A 249 18.57 -13.43 -18.45
C THR A 249 18.98 -14.85 -18.16
#